data_AF-A0A074ME83-F1
#
_entry.id   AF-A0A074ME83-F1
#
_cell.length_a   1.000
_cell.length_b   1.000
_cell.length_c   1.000
_cell.angle_alpha   90.00
_cell.angle_beta   90.00
_cell.angle_gamma   90.00
#
_symmetry.space_group_name_H-M   'P 1'
#
loop_
_entity.id
_entity.type
_entity.pdbx_description
1 polymer ?
#
loop_
_entity_poly.entity_id
_entity_poly.type
_entity_poly.pdbx_seq_one_letter_code
_entity_poly.pdbx_strand_id
1 'polypeptide(L)'
;MANFFESGHAADLVLAVLAAEAIWLKLRGWTLGKIIGLVGPAVFIVLALRAALVGADWEWVAVLLALSFPLHLMDLKARLSQI
;
A
#
# COMPACT_ATOMS: atom_id res chain seq x y z
N MET A 1 14.95 -17.13 -10.16
CA MET A 1 13.78 -16.60 -9.43
C MET A 1 14.13 -16.00 -8.08
N ALA A 2 14.96 -16.62 -7.24
CA ALA A 2 15.35 -16.09 -5.93
C ALA A 2 15.80 -14.62 -5.98
N ASN A 3 16.71 -14.28 -6.90
CA ASN A 3 17.24 -12.92 -7.06
C ASN A 3 16.16 -11.85 -7.30
N PHE A 4 15.01 -12.18 -7.89
CA PHE A 4 13.91 -11.23 -8.10
C PHE A 4 13.17 -10.88 -6.80
N PHE A 5 13.09 -11.83 -5.87
CA PHE A 5 12.52 -11.62 -4.55
C PHE A 5 13.54 -10.98 -3.60
N GLU A 6 14.80 -11.43 -3.61
CA GLU A 6 15.88 -10.88 -2.77
C GLU A 6 16.21 -9.42 -3.12
N SER A 7 16.10 -9.03 -4.39
CA SER A 7 16.30 -7.63 -4.80
C SER A 7 15.14 -6.69 -4.42
N GLY A 8 14.01 -7.23 -3.94
CA GLY A 8 12.81 -6.44 -3.66
C GLY A 8 11.99 -6.05 -4.91
N HIS A 9 12.42 -6.40 -6.12
CA HIS A 9 11.71 -6.07 -7.36
C HIS A 9 10.29 -6.67 -7.43
N ALA A 10 10.05 -7.78 -6.74
CA ALA A 10 8.70 -8.32 -6.58
C ALA A 10 7.75 -7.33 -5.90
N ALA A 11 8.22 -6.60 -4.89
CA ALA A 11 7.44 -5.55 -4.23
C ALA A 11 7.27 -4.32 -5.14
N ASP A 12 8.31 -3.94 -5.89
CA ASP A 12 8.22 -2.84 -6.87
C ASP A 12 7.17 -3.11 -7.95
N LEU A 13 7.07 -4.35 -8.43
CA LEU A 13 6.02 -4.77 -9.37
C LEU A 13 4.62 -4.59 -8.77
N VAL A 14 4.42 -5.00 -7.52
CA VAL A 14 3.13 -4.82 -6.84
C VAL A 14 2.81 -3.35 -6.65
N LEU A 15 3.79 -2.51 -6.29
CA LEU A 15 3.60 -1.06 -6.20
C LEU A 15 3.20 -0.45 -7.55
N ALA A 16 3.77 -0.92 -8.67
CA ALA A 16 3.37 -0.47 -10.00
C ALA A 16 1.93 -0.86 -10.33
N VAL A 17 1.49 -2.05 -9.94
CA VAL A 17 0.08 -2.49 -10.10
C VAL A 17 -0.86 -1.63 -9.26
N LEU A 18 -0.51 -1.34 -8.00
CA LEU A 18 -1.31 -0.46 -7.14
C LEU A 18 -1.39 0.98 -7.68
N ALA A 19 -0.31 1.49 -8.25
CA ALA A 19 -0.31 2.79 -8.93
C ALA A 19 -1.23 2.78 -10.16
N ALA A 20 -1.17 1.74 -10.97
CA ALA A 20 -2.06 1.58 -12.13
C ALA A 20 -3.54 1.48 -11.70
N GLU A 21 -3.84 0.74 -10.62
CA GLU A 21 -5.18 0.64 -10.04
C GLU A 21 -5.68 2.01 -9.53
N ALA A 22 -4.84 2.76 -8.80
CA ALA A 22 -5.19 4.10 -8.32
C ALA A 22 -5.50 5.06 -9.49
N ILE A 23 -4.70 5.02 -10.55
CA ILE A 23 -4.96 5.79 -11.79
C ILE A 23 -6.28 5.35 -12.42
N TRP A 24 -6.51 4.04 -12.56
CA TRP A 24 -7.74 3.51 -13.11
C TRP A 24 -8.98 3.96 -12.33
N LEU A 25 -8.94 3.88 -10.99
CA LEU A 25 -10.02 4.34 -10.12
C LEU A 25 -10.24 5.85 -10.24
N LYS A 26 -9.15 6.63 -10.35
CA LYS A 26 -9.24 8.07 -10.57
C LYS A 26 -9.94 8.41 -11.88
N LEU A 27 -9.62 7.69 -12.97
CA LEU A 27 -10.28 7.83 -14.26
C LEU A 27 -11.76 7.42 -14.21
N ARG A 28 -12.13 6.51 -13.29
CA ARG A 28 -13.52 6.11 -13.01
C ARG A 28 -14.28 7.10 -12.10
N GLY A 29 -13.69 8.26 -11.79
CA GLY A 29 -14.34 9.33 -11.03
C GLY A 29 -14.32 9.15 -9.52
N TRP A 30 -13.50 8.24 -8.99
CA TRP A 30 -13.36 8.09 -7.55
C TRP A 30 -12.70 9.33 -6.93
N THR A 31 -13.15 9.70 -5.73
CA THR A 31 -12.53 10.79 -4.96
C THR A 31 -11.18 10.33 -4.42
N LEU A 32 -10.26 11.29 -4.26
CA LEU A 32 -8.91 10.98 -3.80
C LEU A 32 -8.92 10.32 -2.40
N GLY A 33 -9.83 10.73 -1.52
CA GLY A 33 -10.01 10.11 -0.20
C GLY A 33 -10.40 8.63 -0.27
N LYS A 34 -11.30 8.24 -1.18
CA LYS A 34 -11.67 6.82 -1.38
C LYS A 34 -10.50 6.00 -1.94
N ILE A 35 -9.73 6.58 -2.86
CA ILE A 35 -8.55 5.92 -3.43
C ILE A 35 -7.48 5.73 -2.36
N ILE A 36 -7.19 6.76 -1.56
CA ILE A 36 -6.21 6.68 -0.46
C ILE A 36 -6.65 5.68 0.60
N GLY A 37 -7.93 5.66 0.99
CA GLY A 37 -8.45 4.68 1.94
C GLY A 37 -8.33 3.24 1.45
N LEU A 38 -8.61 3.00 0.17
CA LEU A 38 -8.57 1.66 -0.42
C LEU A 38 -7.13 1.18 -0.70
N VAL A 39 -6.35 1.99 -1.42
CA VAL A 39 -5.03 1.60 -1.97
C VAL A 39 -3.89 1.95 -1.02
N GLY A 40 -4.03 3.03 -0.26
CA GLY A 40 -2.99 3.52 0.64
C GLY A 40 -2.47 2.47 1.64
N PRO A 41 -3.33 1.72 2.35
CA PRO A 41 -2.85 0.70 3.27
C PRO A 41 -2.03 -0.40 2.59
N ALA A 42 -2.46 -0.83 1.39
CA ALA A 42 -1.72 -1.81 0.59
C ALA A 42 -0.33 -1.27 0.18
N VAL A 43 -0.24 0.01 -0.23
CA VAL A 43 1.05 0.66 -0.55
C VAL A 43 2.00 0.61 0.65
N PHE A 44 1.54 0.98 1.84
CA PHE A 44 2.37 0.96 3.04
C PHE A 44 2.85 -0.45 3.43
N ILE A 45 1.97 -1.46 3.33
CA ILE A 45 2.34 -2.86 3.59
C ILE A 45 3.39 -3.35 2.59
N VAL A 46 3.23 -3.04 1.30
CA VAL A 46 4.17 -3.48 0.26
C VAL A 46 5.51 -2.74 0.36
N LEU A 47 5.51 -1.47 0.77
CA LEU A 47 6.75 -0.75 1.10
C LEU A 47 7.46 -1.40 2.30
N ALA A 48 6.73 -1.81 3.34
CA ALA A 48 7.30 -2.51 4.49
C ALA A 48 7.91 -3.87 4.07
N LEU A 49 7.20 -4.61 3.21
CA LEU A 49 7.70 -5.85 2.62
C LEU A 49 8.99 -5.60 1.83
N ARG A 50 9.02 -4.57 0.98
CA ARG A 50 10.21 -4.20 0.22
C ARG A 50 11.39 -3.91 1.15
N ALA A 51 11.16 -3.11 2.19
CA ALA A 51 12.18 -2.76 3.18
C ALA A 51 12.73 -4.02 3.88
N ALA A 52 11.85 -4.96 4.26
CA ALA A 52 12.26 -6.23 4.85
C ALA A 52 13.07 -7.11 3.88
N LEU A 53 12.70 -7.15 2.59
CA LEU A 53 13.40 -7.96 1.59
C LEU A 53 14.81 -7.44 1.29
N VAL A 54 15.01 -6.13 1.28
CA VAL A 54 16.34 -5.52 1.01
C VAL A 54 17.20 -5.38 2.26
N GLY A 55 16.76 -5.91 3.41
CA GLY A 55 17.51 -5.88 4.67
C GLY A 55 17.58 -4.50 5.32
N ALA A 56 16.58 -3.65 5.14
CA ALA A 56 16.48 -2.38 5.85
C ALA A 56 16.25 -2.59 7.35
N ASP A 57 16.56 -1.56 8.14
CA ASP A 57 16.37 -1.60 9.59
C ASP A 57 14.90 -1.79 9.98
N TRP A 58 14.66 -2.51 11.09
CA TRP A 58 13.32 -2.92 11.52
C TRP A 58 12.43 -1.72 11.86
N GLU A 59 13.00 -0.59 12.26
CA GLU A 59 12.28 0.65 12.57
C GLU A 59 11.49 1.12 11.34
N TRP A 60 12.06 1.03 10.15
CA TRP A 60 11.37 1.43 8.91
C TRP A 60 10.23 0.50 8.57
N VAL A 61 10.43 -0.81 8.73
CA VAL A 61 9.38 -1.81 8.54
C VAL A 61 8.22 -1.53 9.51
N ALA A 62 8.53 -1.30 10.79
CA ALA A 62 7.55 -1.02 11.82
C ALA A 62 6.76 0.27 11.56
N VAL A 63 7.45 1.36 11.17
CA VAL A 63 6.81 2.64 10.82
C VAL A 63 5.87 2.48 9.64
N LEU A 64 6.31 1.81 8.56
CA LEU A 64 5.47 1.60 7.38
C LEU A 64 4.23 0.76 7.70
N LEU A 65 4.39 -0.31 8.48
CA LEU A 65 3.26 -1.10 8.97
C LEU A 65 2.31 -0.29 9.85
N ALA A 66 2.85 0.50 10.78
CA ALA A 66 2.05 1.35 11.66
C ALA A 66 1.25 2.41 10.88
N LEU A 67 1.83 2.99 9.81
CA LEU A 67 1.14 3.94 8.94
C LEU A 67 0.03 3.31 8.10
N SER A 68 0.06 2.00 7.86
CA SER A 68 -1.04 1.31 7.19
C SER A 68 -2.31 1.26 8.04
N PHE A 69 -2.19 1.25 9.37
CA PHE A 69 -3.31 1.15 10.30
C PHE A 69 -4.29 2.34 10.26
N PRO A 70 -3.85 3.62 10.40
CA PRO A 70 -4.77 4.75 10.33
C PRO A 70 -5.51 4.82 8.99
N LEU A 71 -4.88 4.40 7.89
CA LEU A 71 -5.54 4.35 6.58
C LEU A 71 -6.63 3.28 6.50
N HIS A 72 -6.40 2.09 7.08
CA HIS A 72 -7.46 1.08 7.21
C HIS A 72 -8.64 1.59 8.03
N LEU A 73 -8.37 2.32 9.13
CA LEU A 73 -9.44 2.90 9.94
C LEU A 73 -10.25 3.97 9.17
N MET A 74 -9.58 4.78 8.36
CA MET A 74 -10.25 5.76 7.49
C MET A 74 -11.19 5.09 6.48
N ASP A 75 -10.73 4.03 5.81
CA ASP A 75 -11.55 3.26 4.86
C ASP A 75 -12.74 2.58 5.55
N LEU A 76 -12.50 1.94 6.70
CA LEU A 76 -13.54 1.30 7.49
C LEU A 76 -14.61 2.31 7.94
N LYS A 77 -14.18 3.45 8.47
CA LYS A 77 -15.10 4.53 8.88
C LYS A 77 -15.94 5.04 7.69
N ALA A 78 -15.32 5.21 6.53
CA ALA A 78 -16.03 5.64 5.33
C ALA A 78 -17.11 4.62 4.93
N ARG A 79 -16.79 3.32 4.91
CA ARG A 79 -17.77 2.27 4.57
C ARG A 79 -18.91 2.15 5.58
N LEU A 80 -18.59 2.22 6.88
CA LEU A 80 -19.60 2.15 7.93
C LEU A 80 -20.57 3.34 7.90
N SER A 81 -20.13 4.50 7.39
CA SER A 81 -21.01 5.67 7.23
C SER A 81 -22.00 5.57 6.07
N GLN A 82 -21.92 4.52 5.25
CA GLN A 82 -22.79 4.29 4.09
C GLN A 82 -23.86 3.21 4.31
N ILE A 83 -23.94 2.65 5.53
CA ILE A 83 -24.94 1.66 5.98
C ILE A 83 -26.01 2.39 6.78
#